data_AF-A0A7C1M2E9-F1
#
_entry.id   AF-A0A7C1M2E9-F1
#
_cell.length_a   1.000
_cell.length_b   1.000
_cell.length_c   1.000
_cell.angle_alpha   90.00
_cell.angle_beta   90.00
_cell.angle_gamma   90.00
#
_symmetry.space_group_name_H-M   'P 1'
#
loop_
_entity.id
_entity.type
_entity.pdbx_description
1 polymer ?
#
loop_
_entity_poly.entity_id
_entity_poly.type
_entity_poly.pdbx_seq_one_letter_code
_entity_poly.pdbx_strand_id
1 'polypeptide(L)'
;DYQAGIEGVRYAAEKGIAVIVMEPLRGGKLFIDEKNLNENSPEIKEIIDGSKVKRSLPDWALQFVWNHPEVSVVLSGMSAMNQVVENIESASNSGFNILTKEELQTIEALKKAFAK
;
A
#
# COMPACT_ATOMS: atom_id res chain seq x y z
N ASP A 1 22.10 3.33 6.51
CA ASP A 1 21.22 2.15 6.66
C ASP A 1 20.68 1.72 5.30
N TYR A 2 20.79 0.43 4.97
CA TYR A 2 20.32 -0.15 3.71
C TYR A 2 19.11 -1.04 4.03
N GLN A 3 17.93 -0.70 3.52
CA GLN A 3 16.76 -1.57 3.63
C GLN A 3 16.89 -2.72 2.63
N ALA A 4 16.51 -3.93 3.05
CA ALA A 4 16.68 -5.14 2.24
C ALA A 4 15.85 -5.13 0.93
N GLY A 5 14.80 -4.30 0.88
CA GLY A 5 13.96 -4.11 -0.31
C GLY A 5 13.31 -5.41 -0.79
N ILE A 6 12.95 -5.44 -2.07
CA ILE A 6 12.31 -6.61 -2.69
C ILE A 6 13.24 -7.83 -2.75
N GLU A 7 14.55 -7.60 -2.87
CA GLU A 7 15.55 -8.68 -2.93
C GLU A 7 15.63 -9.42 -1.60
N GLY A 8 15.63 -8.70 -0.47
CA GLY A 8 15.62 -9.31 0.86
C GLY A 8 14.34 -10.09 1.15
N VAL A 9 13.19 -9.57 0.70
CA VAL A 9 11.90 -10.25 0.83
C VAL A 9 11.91 -11.58 0.08
N ARG A 10 12.38 -11.57 -1.19
CA ARG A 10 12.51 -12.79 -2.00
C ARG A 10 13.51 -13.78 -1.42
N TYR A 11 14.67 -13.29 -0.97
CA TYR A 11 15.69 -14.14 -0.38
C TYR A 11 15.19 -14.87 0.88
N ALA A 12 14.45 -14.18 1.76
CA ALA A 12 13.84 -14.81 2.93
C ALA A 12 12.84 -15.90 2.54
N ALA A 13 11.97 -15.63 1.57
CA ALA A 13 11.00 -16.59 1.06
C ALA A 13 11.66 -17.83 0.43
N GLU A 14 12.73 -17.66 -0.35
CA GLU A 14 13.53 -18.76 -0.92
C GLU A 14 14.15 -19.67 0.15
N LYS A 15 14.37 -19.15 1.36
CA LYS A 15 14.85 -19.91 2.52
C LYS A 15 13.72 -20.50 3.37
N GLY A 16 12.47 -20.36 2.95
CA GLY A 16 11.30 -20.82 3.72
C GLY A 16 11.06 -20.00 4.99
N ILE A 17 11.57 -18.76 5.05
CA ILE A 17 11.40 -17.86 6.20
C ILE A 17 10.20 -16.96 5.94
N ALA A 18 9.25 -16.95 6.88
CA ALA A 18 8.10 -16.05 6.81
C ALA A 18 8.52 -14.59 6.94
N VAL A 19 7.94 -13.71 6.11
CA VAL A 19 8.25 -12.28 6.09
C VAL A 19 7.10 -11.48 6.70
N ILE A 20 7.44 -10.68 7.71
CA ILE A 20 6.52 -9.71 8.33
C ILE A 20 6.93 -8.31 7.86
N VAL A 21 6.03 -7.61 7.19
CA VAL A 21 6.24 -6.22 6.75
C VAL A 21 5.65 -5.28 7.79
N MET A 22 6.52 -4.54 8.48
CA MET A 22 6.15 -3.49 9.42
C MET A 22 6.13 -2.12 8.72
N GLU A 23 5.31 -1.21 9.21
CA GLU A 23 5.15 0.16 8.67
C GLU A 23 4.80 0.20 7.17
N PRO A 24 3.78 -0.55 6.71
CA PRO A 24 3.42 -0.64 5.29
C PRO A 24 3.04 0.72 4.67
N LEU A 25 2.63 1.68 5.50
CA LEU A 25 2.28 3.04 5.10
C LEU A 25 3.43 4.05 5.24
N ARG A 26 4.68 3.57 5.37
CA ARG A 26 5.92 4.37 5.47
C ARG A 26 5.84 5.43 6.57
N GLY A 27 5.57 4.98 7.80
CA GLY A 27 5.41 5.86 8.97
C GLY A 27 4.19 6.80 8.85
N GLY A 28 3.14 6.38 8.15
CA GLY A 28 1.91 7.15 7.94
C GLY A 28 1.95 8.14 6.78
N LYS A 29 3.06 8.27 6.05
CA LYS A 29 3.18 9.19 4.91
C LYS A 29 2.28 8.84 3.73
N LEU A 30 1.85 7.57 3.64
CA LEU A 30 0.89 7.10 2.63
C LEU A 30 -0.56 7.17 3.12
N PHE A 31 -0.80 7.77 4.29
CA PHE A 31 -2.12 8.21 4.73
C PHE A 31 -2.20 9.73 4.55
N ILE A 32 -3.09 10.17 3.67
CA ILE A 32 -3.43 11.58 3.48
C ILE A 32 -4.95 11.64 3.61
N ASP A 33 -5.46 12.41 4.57
CA ASP A 33 -6.90 12.58 4.70
C ASP A 33 -7.48 13.32 3.48
N GLU A 34 -8.78 13.18 3.27
CA GLU A 34 -9.46 13.70 2.09
C GLU A 34 -9.29 15.22 1.92
N LYS A 35 -9.30 15.98 3.02
CA LYS A 35 -9.11 17.43 2.98
C LYS A 35 -7.72 17.77 2.46
N ASN A 36 -6.68 17.16 3.03
CA ASN A 36 -5.30 17.37 2.61
C ASN A 36 -5.03 16.83 1.19
N LEU A 37 -5.72 15.77 0.79
CA LEU A 37 -5.63 15.24 -0.57
C LEU A 37 -6.18 16.25 -1.59
N ASN A 38 -7.30 16.91 -1.26
CA ASN A 38 -7.91 17.95 -2.08
C ASN A 38 -7.05 19.24 -2.15
N GLU A 39 -6.54 19.70 -1.01
CA GLU A 39 -5.89 21.01 -0.90
C GLU A 39 -4.40 20.97 -1.27
N ASN A 40 -3.70 19.90 -0.86
CA ASN A 40 -2.23 19.85 -0.84
C ASN A 40 -1.65 18.76 -1.76
N SER A 41 -2.48 17.89 -2.34
CA SER A 41 -2.03 16.80 -3.21
C SER A 41 -2.97 16.53 -4.39
N PRO A 42 -3.33 17.55 -5.19
CA PRO A 42 -4.29 17.41 -6.28
C PRO A 42 -3.88 16.38 -7.34
N GLU A 43 -2.58 16.23 -7.62
CA GLU A 43 -2.10 15.19 -8.56
C GLU A 43 -2.37 13.77 -8.03
N ILE A 44 -2.16 13.53 -6.74
CA ILE A 44 -2.45 12.22 -6.11
C ILE A 44 -3.95 11.95 -6.16
N LYS A 45 -4.77 12.99 -5.89
CA LYS A 45 -6.22 12.90 -5.99
C LYS A 45 -6.67 12.52 -7.41
N GLU A 46 -6.16 13.20 -8.42
CA GLU A 46 -6.54 12.93 -9.82
C GLU A 46 -6.21 11.49 -10.23
N ILE A 47 -5.08 10.95 -9.78
CA ILE A 47 -4.71 9.55 -10.04
C ILE A 47 -5.71 8.58 -9.38
N ILE A 48 -6.10 8.82 -8.12
CA ILE A 48 -7.08 7.99 -7.41
C ILE A 48 -8.47 8.10 -8.06
N ASP A 49 -8.92 9.32 -8.35
CA ASP A 49 -10.23 9.58 -8.94
C ASP A 49 -10.32 9.04 -10.37
N GLY A 50 -9.22 9.02 -11.11
CA GLY A 50 -9.11 8.45 -12.45
C GLY A 50 -9.07 6.91 -12.47
N SER A 51 -8.78 6.25 -11.35
CA SER A 51 -8.79 4.78 -11.29
C SER A 51 -10.21 4.24 -11.45
N LYS A 52 -10.35 3.17 -12.25
CA LYS A 52 -11.62 2.43 -12.38
C LYS A 52 -12.03 1.77 -11.07
N VAL A 53 -11.06 1.27 -10.31
CA VAL A 53 -11.31 0.68 -8.98
C VAL A 53 -11.13 1.76 -7.94
N LYS A 54 -12.13 1.91 -7.07
CA LYS A 54 -12.14 2.91 -6.01
C LYS A 54 -11.54 2.31 -4.75
N ARG A 55 -10.43 2.91 -4.32
CA ARG A 55 -9.71 2.59 -3.09
C ARG A 55 -9.25 3.88 -2.45
N SER A 56 -9.15 3.88 -1.14
CA SER A 56 -8.44 4.93 -0.43
C SER A 56 -6.93 4.83 -0.70
N LEU A 57 -6.20 5.90 -0.40
CA LEU A 57 -4.74 5.89 -0.56
C LEU A 57 -4.03 4.86 0.34
N PRO A 58 -4.43 4.69 1.62
CA PRO A 58 -3.90 3.60 2.45
C PRO A 58 -4.18 2.22 1.87
N ASP A 59 -5.39 1.97 1.35
CA ASP A 59 -5.74 0.69 0.76
C ASP A 59 -4.86 0.38 -0.46
N TRP A 60 -4.60 1.35 -1.35
CA TRP A 60 -3.63 1.17 -2.44
C TRP A 60 -2.24 0.71 -1.97
N ALA A 61 -1.73 1.32 -0.90
CA ALA A 61 -0.43 0.95 -0.35
C ALA A 61 -0.46 -0.45 0.28
N LEU A 62 -1.53 -0.79 1.02
CA LEU A 62 -1.68 -2.10 1.64
C LEU A 62 -1.84 -3.22 0.61
N GLN A 63 -2.70 -3.03 -0.40
CA GLN A 63 -2.87 -4.00 -1.49
C GLN A 63 -1.56 -4.22 -2.25
N PHE A 64 -0.75 -3.18 -2.47
CA PHE A 64 0.56 -3.34 -3.08
C PHE A 64 1.45 -4.29 -2.26
N VAL A 65 1.49 -4.14 -0.94
CA VAL A 65 2.29 -5.01 -0.08
C VAL A 65 1.76 -6.45 -0.12
N TRP A 66 0.44 -6.65 0.05
CA TRP A 66 -0.18 -7.98 0.02
C TRP A 66 -0.11 -8.68 -1.34
N ASN A 67 0.03 -7.93 -2.43
CA ASN A 67 0.17 -8.49 -3.77
C ASN A 67 1.46 -9.33 -3.93
N HIS A 68 2.43 -9.19 -3.03
CA HIS A 68 3.66 -9.98 -3.02
C HIS A 68 3.46 -11.33 -2.33
N PRO A 69 3.58 -12.46 -3.05
CA PRO A 69 3.38 -13.80 -2.47
C PRO A 69 4.37 -14.14 -1.35
N GLU A 70 5.52 -13.46 -1.30
CA GLU A 70 6.54 -13.64 -0.27
C GLU A 70 6.17 -13.03 1.08
N VAL A 71 5.18 -12.12 1.12
CA VAL A 71 4.75 -11.45 2.35
C VAL A 71 3.76 -12.32 3.11
N SER A 72 4.11 -12.68 4.35
CA SER A 72 3.27 -13.54 5.20
C SER A 72 2.31 -12.72 6.08
N VAL A 73 2.77 -11.58 6.61
CA VAL A 73 1.97 -10.70 7.47
C VAL A 73 2.31 -9.25 7.17
N VAL A 74 1.28 -8.40 7.16
CA VAL A 74 1.43 -6.94 7.11
C VAL A 74 0.98 -6.37 8.45
N LEU A 75 1.87 -5.66 9.13
CA LEU A 75 1.62 -5.06 10.44
C LEU A 75 1.38 -3.55 10.29
N SER A 76 0.11 -3.16 10.14
CA SER A 76 -0.30 -1.75 10.04
C SER A 76 -0.66 -1.17 11.40
N GLY A 77 0.06 -0.12 11.82
CA GLY A 77 -0.27 0.67 13.00
C GLY A 77 -1.44 1.63 12.73
N MET A 78 -2.27 1.88 13.74
CA MET A 78 -3.46 2.73 13.68
C MET A 78 -3.63 3.47 15.00
N SER A 79 -4.13 4.70 14.96
CA SER A 79 -4.36 5.54 16.14
C SER A 79 -5.84 5.89 16.36
N ALA A 80 -6.71 5.59 15.38
CA ALA A 80 -8.13 5.90 15.43
C ALA A 80 -8.99 4.71 14.96
N MET A 81 -10.21 4.60 15.48
CA MET A 81 -11.09 3.45 15.21
C MET A 81 -11.52 3.35 13.75
N ASN A 82 -11.71 4.48 13.06
CA ASN A 82 -12.03 4.47 11.63
C ASN A 82 -10.92 3.81 10.79
N GLN A 83 -9.64 4.04 11.13
CA GLN A 83 -8.51 3.39 10.48
C GLN A 83 -8.52 1.86 10.73
N VAL A 84 -8.95 1.43 11.92
CA VAL A 84 -9.13 -0.01 12.24
C VAL A 84 -10.19 -0.64 11.35
N VAL A 85 -11.34 0.00 11.19
CA VAL A 85 -12.40 -0.49 10.31
C VAL A 85 -11.92 -0.57 8.86
N GLU A 86 -11.29 0.50 8.36
CA GLU A 86 -10.75 0.57 7.00
C GLU A 86 -9.67 -0.49 6.73
N ASN A 87 -8.77 -0.72 7.68
CA ASN A 87 -7.74 -1.76 7.56
C ASN A 87 -8.32 -3.17 7.55
N ILE A 88 -9.38 -3.44 8.33
CA ILE A 88 -10.07 -4.74 8.31
C ILE A 88 -10.72 -4.98 6.94
N GLU A 89 -11.36 -3.96 6.37
CA GLU A 89 -11.94 -4.04 5.03
C GLU A 89 -10.87 -4.28 3.97
N SER A 90 -9.77 -3.51 4.02
CA SER A 90 -8.62 -3.66 3.13
C SER A 90 -8.02 -5.07 3.22
N ALA A 91 -7.83 -5.58 4.43
CA ALA A 91 -7.30 -6.93 4.67
C ALA A 91 -8.25 -8.03 4.17
N SER A 92 -9.57 -7.82 4.28
CA SER A 92 -10.58 -8.78 3.79
C SER A 92 -10.57 -8.91 2.27
N ASN A 93 -10.12 -7.87 1.56
CA ASN A 93 -9.98 -7.84 0.10
C ASN A 93 -8.55 -8.18 -0.38
N SER A 94 -7.66 -8.57 0.53
CA SER A 94 -6.24 -8.81 0.23
C SER A 94 -5.98 -10.17 -0.42
N GLY A 95 -4.82 -10.28 -1.09
CA GLY A 95 -4.35 -11.51 -1.70
C GLY A 95 -3.08 -11.30 -2.52
N PHE A 96 -2.39 -12.40 -2.83
CA PHE A 96 -1.22 -12.36 -3.71
C PHE A 96 -1.65 -12.30 -5.18
N ASN A 97 -0.91 -11.55 -6.01
CA ASN A 97 -1.15 -11.45 -7.46
C ASN A 97 -2.60 -11.09 -7.86
N ILE A 98 -3.35 -10.39 -7.01
CA ILE A 98 -4.74 -10.00 -7.28
C ILE A 98 -4.85 -8.69 -8.06
N LEU A 99 -3.81 -7.85 -8.01
CA LEU A 99 -3.81 -6.56 -8.68
C LEU A 99 -3.67 -6.74 -10.19
N THR A 100 -4.63 -6.21 -10.93
CA THR A 100 -4.62 -6.17 -12.39
C THR A 100 -3.53 -5.25 -12.92
N LYS A 101 -3.23 -5.39 -14.22
CA LYS A 101 -2.28 -4.51 -14.91
C LYS A 101 -2.67 -3.03 -14.80
N GLU A 102 -3.96 -2.70 -14.86
CA GLU A 102 -4.45 -1.32 -14.76
C GLU A 102 -4.22 -0.76 -13.34
N GLU A 103 -4.48 -1.56 -12.32
CA GLU A 103 -4.25 -1.19 -10.92
C GLU A 103 -2.76 -1.02 -10.60
N LEU A 104 -1.90 -1.87 -11.16
CA LEU A 104 -0.44 -1.72 -11.06
C LEU A 104 0.04 -0.43 -11.77
N GLN A 105 -0.60 -0.02 -12.87
CA GLN A 105 -0.30 1.26 -13.52
C GLN A 105 -0.71 2.45 -12.64
N THR A 106 -1.86 2.37 -11.96
CA THR A 106 -2.26 3.38 -10.97
C THR A 106 -1.23 3.50 -9.84
N ILE A 107 -0.76 2.37 -9.29
CA ILE A 107 0.27 2.37 -8.24
C ILE A 107 1.59 2.98 -8.74
N GLU A 108 2.01 2.69 -9.97
CA GLU A 108 3.23 3.29 -10.54
C GLU A 108 3.07 4.81 -10.75
N ALA A 109 1.88 5.29 -11.11
CA ALA A 109 1.58 6.72 -11.17
C ALA A 109 1.65 7.36 -9.77
N LEU A 110 1.03 6.75 -8.75
CA LEU A 110 1.11 7.21 -7.37
C LEU A 110 2.57 7.29 -6.88
N LYS A 111 3.35 6.23 -7.12
CA LYS A 111 4.78 6.19 -6.76
C LYS A 111 5.56 7.37 -7.36
N LYS A 112 5.30 7.72 -8.63
CA LYS A 112 5.93 8.88 -9.28
C LYS A 112 5.50 10.20 -8.64
N ALA A 113 4.22 10.35 -8.30
CA ALA A 113 3.72 11.55 -7.63
C ALA A 113 4.36 11.75 -6.24
N PHE A 114 4.59 10.67 -5.48
CA PHE A 114 5.27 10.71 -4.18
C PHE A 114 6.80 10.89 -4.24
N ALA A 115 7.41 10.78 -5.42
CA ALA A 115 8.85 10.94 -5.61
C ALA A 115 9.27 12.36 -6.02
N LYS A 116 8.29 13.25 -6.23
CA LYS A 116 8.51 14.68 -6.47
C LYS A 116 8.72 15.42 -5.15
#